data_AF-A0A2D5Z4S0-F1
#
_entry.id   AF-A0A2D5Z4S0-F1
#
_cell.length_a   1.000
_cell.length_b   1.000
_cell.length_c   1.000
_cell.angle_alpha   90.00
_cell.angle_beta   90.00
_cell.angle_gamma   90.00
#
_symmetry.space_group_name_H-M   'P 1'
#
loop_
_entity.id
_entity.type
_entity.pdbx_description
1 polymer ?
#
loop_
_entity_poly.entity_id
_entity_poly.type
_entity_poly.pdbx_seq_one_letter_code
_entity_poly.pdbx_strand_id
1 'polypeptide(L)'
;MREPGYTARTMTGIVSRLILAVVTIASVPAIWMLLLFLQWETRWTRDQDLAIALANLVTALLLIGAWVLIWRREIRWSPRRSALTIVATVGSLMLAGGFGFWIGEATRESEAGHIFGGIVWALLWLAATAVIWRETASERIERMQRLGVHGVTCPTCGYNLTGMKEARCPECGATFTLEQLFASVAESSV
;
A
#
# COMPACT_ATOMS: atom_id res chain seq x y z
N MET A 1 -15.33 -30.39 23.93
CA MET A 1 -14.25 -30.17 22.96
C MET A 1 -14.83 -29.37 21.82
N ARG A 2 -14.53 -28.06 21.73
CA ARG A 2 -14.89 -27.21 20.59
C ARG A 2 -13.61 -27.01 19.81
N GLU A 3 -13.60 -27.43 18.56
CA GLU A 3 -12.46 -27.17 17.68
C GLU A 3 -12.30 -25.65 17.53
N PRO A 4 -11.11 -25.08 17.80
CA PRO A 4 -10.85 -23.69 17.54
C PRO A 4 -10.85 -23.46 16.03
N GLY A 5 -12.00 -23.03 15.49
CA GLY A 5 -12.21 -22.66 14.09
C GLY A 5 -11.51 -21.36 13.70
N TYR A 6 -10.22 -21.25 14.00
CA TYR A 6 -9.39 -20.06 13.81
C TYR A 6 -8.36 -20.33 12.72
N THR A 7 -8.54 -19.74 11.51
CA THR A 7 -7.45 -19.21 10.62
C THR A 7 -7.84 -19.05 9.14
N ALA A 8 -8.80 -19.82 8.60
CA ALA A 8 -9.07 -19.77 7.15
C ALA A 8 -9.67 -18.44 6.65
N ARG A 9 -10.37 -17.68 7.52
CA ARG A 9 -11.13 -16.49 7.12
C ARG A 9 -10.27 -15.22 7.00
N THR A 10 -9.06 -15.18 7.58
CA THR A 10 -8.21 -13.97 7.56
C THR A 10 -7.27 -13.92 6.36
N MET A 11 -6.75 -15.07 5.91
CA MET A 11 -5.84 -15.11 4.75
C MET A 11 -6.54 -14.71 3.45
N THR A 12 -7.81 -15.11 3.27
CA THR A 12 -8.59 -14.79 2.07
C THR A 12 -8.79 -13.28 1.90
N GLY A 13 -8.95 -12.53 2.99
CA GLY A 13 -9.15 -11.08 2.93
C GLY A 13 -7.94 -10.30 2.39
N ILE A 14 -6.71 -10.69 2.77
CA ILE A 14 -5.49 -10.03 2.28
C ILE A 14 -5.30 -10.34 0.79
N VAL A 15 -5.45 -11.60 0.39
CA VAL A 15 -5.29 -12.03 -1.00
C VAL A 15 -6.29 -11.33 -1.91
N SER A 16 -7.58 -11.25 -1.54
CA SER A 16 -8.59 -10.54 -2.34
C SER A 16 -8.26 -9.07 -2.54
N ARG A 17 -7.69 -8.38 -1.54
CA ARG A 17 -7.28 -6.97 -1.67
C ARG A 17 -6.06 -6.79 -2.55
N LEU A 18 -5.09 -7.69 -2.48
CA LEU A 18 -3.93 -7.67 -3.37
C LEU A 18 -4.37 -7.87 -4.82
N ILE A 19 -5.27 -8.82 -5.08
CA ILE A 19 -5.87 -9.01 -6.40
C ILE A 19 -6.58 -7.73 -6.86
N LEU A 20 -7.43 -7.13 -6.02
CA LEU A 20 -8.15 -5.92 -6.35
C LEU A 20 -7.23 -4.72 -6.60
N ALA A 21 -6.12 -4.61 -5.86
CA ALA A 21 -5.09 -3.59 -6.06
C ALA A 21 -4.40 -3.75 -7.43
N VAL A 22 -4.01 -4.98 -7.79
CA VAL A 22 -3.38 -5.27 -9.08
C VAL A 22 -4.34 -4.99 -10.24
N VAL A 23 -5.59 -5.44 -10.14
CA VAL A 23 -6.63 -5.18 -11.15
C VAL A 23 -6.89 -3.68 -11.31
N THR A 24 -6.99 -2.94 -10.19
CA THR A 24 -7.15 -1.48 -10.21
C THR A 24 -6.01 -0.82 -10.97
N ILE A 25 -4.75 -1.14 -10.63
CA ILE A 25 -3.56 -0.55 -11.27
C ILE A 25 -3.54 -0.87 -12.78
N ALA A 26 -3.82 -2.12 -13.15
CA ALA A 26 -3.86 -2.55 -14.55
C ALA A 26 -5.01 -1.89 -15.35
N SER A 27 -6.11 -1.53 -14.70
CA SER A 27 -7.27 -0.90 -15.35
C SER A 27 -7.07 0.59 -15.68
N VAL A 28 -6.19 1.29 -14.95
CA VAL A 28 -5.94 2.73 -15.14
C VAL A 28 -5.59 3.09 -16.59
N PRO A 29 -4.59 2.47 -17.25
CA PRO A 29 -4.26 2.80 -18.64
C PRO A 29 -5.40 2.44 -19.62
N ALA A 30 -6.16 1.37 -19.36
CA ALA A 30 -7.30 1.00 -20.21
C ALA A 30 -8.42 2.04 -20.13
N ILE A 31 -8.73 2.52 -18.92
CA ILE A 31 -9.71 3.58 -18.70
C ILE A 31 -9.22 4.90 -19.33
N TRP A 32 -7.94 5.22 -19.20
CA TRP A 32 -7.35 6.40 -19.85
C TRP A 32 -7.51 6.36 -21.37
N MET A 33 -7.17 5.22 -22.01
CA MET A 33 -7.37 5.02 -23.45
C MET A 33 -8.84 5.15 -23.86
N LEU A 34 -9.75 4.58 -23.06
CA LEU A 34 -11.19 4.70 -23.32
C LEU A 34 -11.66 6.16 -23.28
N LEU A 35 -11.18 6.95 -22.30
CA LEU A 35 -11.52 8.37 -22.19
C LEU A 35 -11.04 9.16 -23.41
N LEU A 36 -9.81 8.92 -23.88
CA LEU A 36 -9.30 9.56 -25.09
C LEU A 36 -10.13 9.18 -26.32
N PHE A 37 -10.50 7.91 -26.46
CA PHE A 37 -11.35 7.44 -27.56
C PHE A 37 -12.72 8.11 -27.55
N LEU A 38 -13.35 8.21 -26.38
CA LEU A 38 -14.65 8.88 -26.22
C LEU A 38 -14.56 10.39 -26.54
N GLN A 39 -13.50 11.06 -26.10
CA GLN A 39 -13.27 12.48 -26.40
C GLN A 39 -13.05 12.71 -27.90
N TRP A 40 -12.28 11.83 -28.55
CA TRP A 40 -12.04 11.88 -29.99
C TRP A 40 -13.33 11.76 -30.79
N GLU A 41 -14.15 10.75 -30.48
CA GLU A 41 -15.39 10.48 -31.21
C GLU A 41 -16.41 11.60 -31.00
N THR A 42 -16.55 12.10 -29.78
CA THR A 42 -17.54 13.13 -29.45
C THR A 42 -17.14 14.53 -29.91
N ARG A 43 -15.89 14.73 -30.35
CA ARG A 43 -15.30 16.05 -30.68
C ARG A 43 -15.51 17.10 -29.58
N TRP A 44 -15.65 16.67 -28.32
CA TRP A 44 -16.15 17.53 -27.25
C TRP A 44 -15.15 18.65 -26.90
N THR A 45 -13.87 18.37 -27.04
CA THR A 45 -12.77 19.33 -26.86
C THR A 45 -12.00 19.46 -28.17
N ARG A 46 -11.99 20.66 -28.74
CA ARG A 46 -11.17 20.99 -29.93
C ARG A 46 -9.67 21.11 -29.59
N ASP A 47 -9.38 21.27 -28.29
CA ASP A 47 -8.05 21.36 -27.70
C ASP A 47 -7.61 19.97 -27.20
N GLN A 48 -6.55 19.44 -27.81
CA GLN A 48 -6.01 18.11 -27.50
C GLN A 48 -5.32 18.08 -26.12
N ASP A 49 -4.66 19.16 -25.72
CA ASP A 49 -3.95 19.23 -24.44
C ASP A 49 -4.96 19.20 -23.28
N LEU A 50 -6.07 19.92 -23.42
CA LEU A 50 -7.17 19.87 -22.44
C LEU A 50 -7.79 18.46 -22.35
N ALA A 51 -7.95 17.77 -23.48
CA ALA A 51 -8.50 16.42 -23.52
C ALA A 51 -7.63 15.44 -22.71
N ILE A 52 -6.32 15.46 -22.96
CA ILE A 52 -5.34 14.63 -22.27
C ILE A 52 -5.25 14.99 -20.78
N ALA A 53 -5.25 16.28 -20.44
CA ALA A 53 -5.24 16.74 -19.05
C ALA A 53 -6.47 16.25 -18.27
N LEU A 54 -7.66 16.31 -18.89
CA LEU A 54 -8.89 15.77 -18.29
C LEU A 54 -8.84 14.25 -18.13
N ALA A 55 -8.37 13.52 -19.15
CA ALA A 55 -8.21 12.07 -19.06
C ALA A 55 -7.27 11.67 -17.91
N ASN A 56 -6.13 12.37 -17.78
CA ASN A 56 -5.19 12.20 -16.67
C ASN A 56 -5.80 12.52 -15.31
N LEU A 57 -6.58 13.60 -15.19
CA LEU A 57 -7.26 13.96 -13.95
C LEU A 57 -8.27 12.90 -13.51
N VAL A 58 -9.11 12.42 -14.43
CA VAL A 58 -10.12 11.40 -14.14
C VAL A 58 -9.47 10.09 -13.70
N THR A 59 -8.44 9.62 -14.41
CA THR A 59 -7.74 8.38 -14.04
C THR A 59 -6.95 8.52 -12.75
N ALA A 60 -6.38 9.70 -12.47
CA ALA A 60 -5.75 10.02 -11.19
C ALA A 60 -6.74 9.94 -10.02
N LEU A 61 -7.91 10.56 -10.15
CA LEU A 61 -8.96 10.51 -9.13
C LEU A 61 -9.46 9.08 -8.91
N LEU A 62 -9.64 8.31 -9.98
CA LEU A 62 -10.04 6.91 -9.90
C LEU A 62 -8.98 6.06 -9.17
N LEU A 63 -7.70 6.23 -9.52
CA LEU A 63 -6.60 5.53 -8.86
C LEU A 63 -6.55 5.87 -7.37
N ILE A 64 -6.58 7.17 -7.02
CA ILE A 64 -6.57 7.62 -5.62
C ILE A 64 -7.76 7.06 -4.85
N GLY A 65 -8.97 7.22 -5.40
CA GLY A 65 -10.21 6.78 -4.77
C GLY A 65 -10.23 5.27 -4.54
N ALA A 66 -9.91 4.48 -5.56
CA ALA A 66 -9.86 3.02 -5.46
C ALA A 66 -8.77 2.58 -4.47
N TRP A 67 -7.57 3.15 -4.54
CA TRP A 67 -6.46 2.83 -3.64
C TRP A 67 -6.82 3.12 -2.18
N VAL A 68 -7.39 4.29 -1.88
CA VAL A 68 -7.87 4.63 -0.54
C VAL A 68 -8.99 3.68 -0.10
N LEU A 69 -9.96 3.36 -0.95
CA LEU A 69 -11.07 2.45 -0.60
C LEU A 69 -10.59 1.03 -0.28
N ILE A 70 -9.60 0.51 -1.02
CA ILE A 70 -9.01 -0.81 -0.80
C ILE A 70 -8.32 -0.87 0.56
N TRP A 71 -7.55 0.17 0.90
CA TRP A 71 -6.65 0.14 2.07
C TRP A 71 -7.18 0.85 3.32
N ARG A 72 -8.27 1.64 3.24
CA ARG A 72 -8.76 2.47 4.37
C ARG A 72 -9.06 1.69 5.65
N ARG A 73 -9.38 0.40 5.56
CA ARG A 73 -9.68 -0.44 6.73
C ARG A 73 -8.44 -0.96 7.44
N GLU A 74 -7.32 -1.07 6.74
CA GLU A 74 -6.04 -1.55 7.31
C GLU A 74 -5.20 -0.40 7.86
N ILE A 75 -5.39 0.80 7.33
CA ILE A 75 -4.64 1.98 7.74
C ILE A 75 -5.33 2.62 8.94
N ARG A 76 -4.58 2.73 10.03
CA ARG A 76 -4.95 3.63 11.12
C ARG A 76 -4.67 5.06 10.70
N TRP A 77 -5.70 5.75 10.25
CA TRP A 77 -5.61 7.15 9.82
C TRP A 77 -5.29 8.03 11.01
N SER A 78 -4.06 8.56 11.02
CA SER A 78 -3.63 9.62 11.93
C SER A 78 -3.52 10.93 11.15
N PRO A 79 -3.66 12.10 11.82
CA PRO A 79 -3.49 13.40 11.15
C PRO A 79 -2.15 13.51 10.39
N ARG A 80 -1.10 12.91 10.94
CA ARG A 80 0.24 12.84 10.31
C ARG A 80 0.22 12.05 9.00
N ARG A 81 -0.41 10.85 8.96
CA ARG A 81 -0.50 10.05 7.73
C ARG A 81 -1.33 10.74 6.66
N SER A 82 -2.43 11.38 7.06
CA SER A 82 -3.27 12.17 6.14
C SER A 82 -2.46 13.32 5.54
N ALA A 83 -1.78 14.11 6.37
CA ALA A 83 -0.92 15.21 5.91
C ALA A 83 0.20 14.71 4.98
N LEU A 84 0.90 13.63 5.35
CA LEU A 84 1.94 13.04 4.50
C LEU A 84 1.39 12.52 3.16
N THR A 85 0.18 11.97 3.14
CA THR A 85 -0.47 11.50 1.91
C THR A 85 -0.81 12.68 0.99
N ILE A 86 -1.28 13.80 1.54
CA ILE A 86 -1.52 15.04 0.79
C ILE A 86 -0.21 15.58 0.23
N VAL A 87 0.83 15.68 1.07
CA VAL A 87 2.18 16.13 0.65
C VAL A 87 2.74 15.22 -0.43
N ALA A 88 2.60 13.90 -0.32
CA ALA A 88 3.00 12.96 -1.36
C ALA A 88 2.23 13.18 -2.66
N THR A 89 0.92 13.43 -2.59
CA THR A 89 0.09 13.72 -3.77
C THR A 89 0.57 14.96 -4.52
N VAL A 90 0.77 16.07 -3.80
CA VAL A 90 1.25 17.33 -4.39
C VAL A 90 2.70 17.20 -4.86
N GLY A 91 3.57 16.61 -4.05
CA GLY A 91 4.99 16.41 -4.37
C GLY A 91 5.19 15.54 -5.60
N SER A 92 4.48 14.40 -5.70
CA SER A 92 4.49 13.55 -6.89
C SER A 92 3.99 14.30 -8.13
N LEU A 93 2.95 15.15 -7.98
CA LEU A 93 2.41 15.94 -9.10
C LEU A 93 3.43 16.96 -9.60
N MET A 94 4.11 17.67 -8.71
CA MET A 94 5.15 18.64 -9.09
C MET A 94 6.33 17.97 -9.80
N LEU A 95 6.83 16.86 -9.25
CA LEU A 95 7.95 16.12 -9.84
C LEU A 95 7.59 15.54 -11.21
N ALA A 96 6.41 14.95 -11.33
CA ALA A 96 5.93 14.37 -12.58
C ALA A 96 5.62 15.44 -13.63
N GLY A 97 5.09 16.60 -13.22
CA GLY A 97 4.87 17.74 -14.12
C GLY A 97 6.18 18.30 -14.66
N GLY A 98 7.18 18.48 -13.80
CA GLY A 98 8.52 18.90 -14.22
C GLY A 98 9.19 17.89 -15.16
N PHE A 99 9.06 16.58 -14.86
CA PHE A 99 9.56 15.51 -15.73
C PHE A 99 8.83 15.46 -17.07
N GLY A 100 7.50 15.57 -17.07
CA GLY A 100 6.68 15.59 -18.28
C GLY A 100 6.99 16.80 -19.16
N PHE A 101 7.16 17.98 -18.57
CA PHE A 101 7.60 19.18 -19.29
C PHE A 101 8.96 18.97 -19.96
N TRP A 102 9.93 18.40 -19.23
CA TRP A 102 11.26 18.12 -19.76
C TRP A 102 11.21 17.13 -20.95
N ILE A 103 10.40 16.07 -20.85
CA ILE A 103 10.20 15.11 -21.96
C ILE A 103 9.52 15.78 -23.16
N GLY A 104 8.48 16.59 -22.93
CA GLY A 104 7.76 17.27 -23.99
C GLY A 104 8.68 18.23 -24.77
N GLU A 105 9.52 18.98 -24.07
CA GLU A 105 10.51 19.86 -24.71
C GLU A 105 11.57 19.06 -25.46
N ALA A 106 12.09 17.97 -24.86
CA ALA A 106 13.12 17.14 -25.47
C ALA A 106 12.65 16.44 -26.76
N THR A 107 11.38 16.05 -26.81
CA THR A 107 10.76 15.36 -27.96
C THR A 107 10.11 16.32 -28.96
N ARG A 108 9.88 17.58 -28.57
CA ARG A 108 9.02 18.55 -29.27
C ARG A 108 7.58 18.06 -29.46
N GLU A 109 7.13 17.16 -28.58
CA GLU A 109 5.79 16.58 -28.57
C GLU A 109 5.17 16.74 -27.18
N SER A 110 4.25 17.69 -27.01
CA SER A 110 3.58 17.93 -25.72
C SER A 110 2.83 16.69 -25.22
N GLU A 111 2.24 15.92 -26.14
CA GLU A 111 1.51 14.68 -25.86
C GLU A 111 2.38 13.66 -25.13
N ALA A 112 3.62 13.45 -25.59
CA ALA A 112 4.57 12.55 -24.94
C ALA A 112 4.83 13.00 -23.49
N GLY A 113 5.04 14.30 -23.28
CA GLY A 113 5.23 14.88 -21.96
C GLY A 113 4.07 14.59 -21.00
N HIS A 114 2.82 14.71 -21.46
CA HIS A 114 1.65 14.41 -20.65
C HIS A 114 1.50 12.92 -20.31
N ILE A 115 1.78 12.03 -21.26
CA ILE A 115 1.70 10.57 -21.07
C ILE A 115 2.75 10.12 -20.04
N PHE A 116 4.01 10.49 -20.25
CA PHE A 116 5.08 10.11 -19.35
C PHE A 116 4.94 10.78 -17.98
N GLY A 117 4.47 12.03 -17.93
CA GLY A 117 4.12 12.71 -16.68
C GLY A 117 3.06 11.93 -15.89
N GLY A 118 1.98 11.50 -16.52
CA GLY A 118 0.93 10.69 -15.87
C GLY A 118 1.44 9.37 -15.29
N ILE A 119 2.28 8.65 -16.05
CA ILE A 119 2.90 7.39 -15.60
C ILE A 119 3.82 7.62 -14.39
N VAL A 120 4.73 8.58 -14.49
CA VAL A 120 5.67 8.89 -13.40
C VAL A 120 4.93 9.35 -12.15
N TRP A 121 3.89 10.17 -12.31
CA TRP A 121 3.04 10.59 -11.20
C TRP A 121 2.45 9.39 -10.46
N ALA A 122 1.80 8.47 -11.17
CA ALA A 122 1.15 7.30 -10.57
C ALA A 122 2.16 6.41 -9.82
N LEU A 123 3.34 6.17 -10.41
CA LEU A 123 4.39 5.37 -9.78
C LEU A 123 4.95 6.02 -8.52
N LEU A 124 5.28 7.30 -8.57
CA LEU A 124 5.79 8.05 -7.42
C LEU A 124 4.76 8.08 -6.28
N TRP A 125 3.49 8.31 -6.62
CA TRP A 125 2.43 8.37 -5.63
C TRP A 125 2.16 7.02 -4.97
N LEU A 126 2.10 5.93 -5.75
CA LEU A 126 1.93 4.58 -5.23
C LEU A 126 3.10 4.16 -4.33
N ALA A 127 4.34 4.45 -4.74
CA ALA A 127 5.52 4.17 -3.93
C ALA A 127 5.50 4.96 -2.62
N ALA A 128 5.19 6.26 -2.68
CA ALA A 128 5.12 7.11 -1.49
C ALA A 128 4.03 6.63 -0.52
N THR A 129 2.82 6.33 -1.02
CA THR A 129 1.73 5.84 -0.17
C THR A 129 2.03 4.47 0.42
N ALA A 130 2.68 3.55 -0.30
CA ALA A 130 3.13 2.28 0.26
C ALA A 130 4.09 2.46 1.45
N VAL A 131 4.98 3.45 1.40
CA VAL A 131 5.90 3.77 2.50
C VAL A 131 5.17 4.47 3.66
N ILE A 132 4.32 5.47 3.38
CA ILE A 132 3.60 6.25 4.40
C ILE A 132 2.58 5.39 5.16
N TRP A 133 1.92 4.47 4.44
CA TRP A 133 0.89 3.60 4.98
C TRP A 133 1.44 2.33 5.61
N ARG A 134 2.77 2.12 5.57
CA ARG A 134 3.41 1.01 6.24
C ARG A 134 3.08 1.03 7.73
N GLU A 135 2.74 -0.15 8.25
CA GLU A 135 2.50 -0.37 9.68
C GLU A 135 3.74 0.02 10.49
N THR A 136 3.55 0.84 11.51
CA THR A 136 4.65 1.22 12.41
C THR A 136 4.93 0.09 13.40
N ALA A 137 6.14 0.08 13.99
CA ALA A 137 6.47 -0.91 15.01
C ALA A 137 5.52 -0.84 16.21
N SER A 138 5.09 0.36 16.61
CA SER A 138 4.14 0.56 17.71
C SER A 138 2.76 -0.02 17.39
N GLU A 139 2.23 0.20 16.18
CA GLU A 139 0.94 -0.36 15.75
C GLU A 139 0.97 -1.88 15.72
N ARG A 140 2.09 -2.46 15.26
CA ARG A 140 2.31 -3.91 15.24
C ARG A 140 2.30 -4.48 16.65
N ILE A 141 3.01 -3.85 17.58
CA ILE A 141 3.06 -4.27 19.00
C ILE A 141 1.65 -4.20 19.60
N GLU A 142 0.93 -3.11 19.38
CA GLU A 142 -0.43 -2.96 19.90
C GLU A 142 -1.39 -4.01 19.31
N ARG A 143 -1.25 -4.35 18.02
CA ARG A 143 -2.00 -5.44 17.41
C ARG A 143 -1.68 -6.78 18.05
N MET A 144 -0.40 -7.07 18.31
CA MET A 144 0.03 -8.29 19.02
C MET A 144 -0.57 -8.33 20.44
N GLN A 145 -0.52 -7.22 21.17
CA GLN A 145 -1.11 -7.12 22.51
C GLN A 145 -2.63 -7.37 22.52
N ARG A 146 -3.37 -6.85 21.52
CA ARG A 146 -4.81 -7.13 21.38
C ARG A 146 -5.13 -8.59 21.08
N LEU A 147 -4.19 -9.33 20.50
CA LEU A 147 -4.31 -10.77 20.27
C LEU A 147 -3.91 -11.59 21.51
N GLY A 148 -3.66 -10.95 22.66
CA GLY A 148 -3.20 -11.63 23.88
C GLY A 148 -1.73 -12.04 23.84
N VAL A 149 -1.01 -11.64 22.79
CA VAL A 149 0.44 -11.88 22.68
C VAL A 149 1.15 -10.86 23.56
N HIS A 150 1.28 -11.18 24.86
CA HIS A 150 1.91 -10.32 25.87
C HIS A 150 3.44 -10.42 25.90
N GLY A 151 4.01 -11.25 25.05
CA GLY A 151 5.45 -11.45 24.94
C GLY A 151 5.75 -12.80 24.32
N VAL A 152 7.00 -12.98 23.91
CA VAL A 152 7.49 -14.30 23.50
C VAL A 152 8.03 -14.99 24.73
N THR A 153 7.48 -16.14 25.12
CA THR A 153 7.97 -16.94 26.24
C THR A 153 8.76 -18.14 25.74
N CYS A 154 9.82 -18.52 26.45
CA CYS A 154 10.58 -19.72 26.18
C CYS A 154 9.66 -20.95 26.31
N PRO A 155 9.51 -21.79 25.27
CA PRO A 155 8.67 -22.99 25.36
C PRO A 155 9.20 -24.03 26.35
N THR A 156 10.50 -23.98 26.68
CA THR A 156 11.14 -24.96 27.58
C THR A 156 10.98 -24.60 29.05
N CYS A 157 11.17 -23.32 29.42
CA CYS A 157 11.18 -22.90 30.83
C CYS A 157 10.19 -21.78 31.18
N GLY A 158 9.44 -21.26 30.21
CA GLY A 158 8.45 -20.19 30.42
C GLY A 158 9.05 -18.78 30.59
N TYR A 159 10.37 -18.62 30.57
CA TYR A 159 11.02 -17.32 30.72
C TYR A 159 10.60 -16.33 29.61
N ASN A 160 10.37 -15.07 29.97
CA ASN A 160 9.99 -14.03 29.01
C ASN A 160 11.20 -13.59 28.16
N LEU A 161 11.16 -13.90 26.87
CA LEU A 161 12.19 -13.57 25.87
C LEU A 161 11.99 -12.19 25.22
N THR A 162 10.98 -11.42 25.65
CA THR A 162 10.69 -10.11 25.07
C THR A 162 11.85 -9.14 25.31
N GLY A 163 12.34 -8.52 24.23
CA GLY A 163 13.45 -7.57 24.28
C GLY A 163 14.85 -8.19 24.16
N MET A 164 14.95 -9.53 24.10
CA MET A 164 16.21 -10.20 23.83
C MET A 164 16.64 -10.04 22.37
N LYS A 165 17.93 -9.78 22.15
CA LYS A 165 18.51 -9.66 20.80
C LYS A 165 18.86 -11.00 20.17
N GLU A 166 19.09 -12.02 21.01
CA GLU A 166 19.46 -13.36 20.58
C GLU A 166 18.28 -14.32 20.75
N ALA A 167 18.12 -15.26 19.83
CA ALA A 167 17.10 -16.32 19.92
C ALA A 167 17.56 -17.47 20.85
N ARG A 168 18.14 -17.12 22.00
CA ARG A 168 18.62 -18.04 23.04
C ARG A 168 18.03 -17.62 24.38
N CYS A 169 17.48 -18.58 25.12
CA CYS A 169 17.00 -18.32 26.47
C CYS A 169 18.20 -18.22 27.45
N PRO A 170 18.29 -17.15 28.26
CA PRO A 170 19.38 -17.00 29.24
C PRO A 170 19.29 -18.02 30.38
N GLU A 171 18.07 -18.47 30.71
CA GLU A 171 17.85 -19.36 31.86
C GLU A 171 18.15 -20.83 31.54
N CYS A 172 17.67 -21.33 30.40
CA CYS A 172 17.83 -22.75 30.04
C CYS A 172 18.85 -23.00 28.91
N GLY A 173 19.39 -21.94 28.28
CA GLY A 173 20.36 -22.05 27.19
C GLY A 173 19.78 -22.53 25.85
N ALA A 174 18.49 -22.89 25.80
CA ALA A 174 17.84 -23.37 24.59
C ALA A 174 17.84 -22.29 23.50
N THR A 175 18.17 -22.71 22.28
CA THR A 175 18.14 -21.87 21.07
C THR A 175 16.90 -22.22 20.26
N PHE A 176 16.19 -21.21 19.78
CA PHE A 176 14.95 -21.39 19.03
C PHE A 176 15.05 -20.75 17.66
N THR A 177 14.34 -21.31 16.69
CA THR A 177 14.03 -20.58 15.46
C THR A 177 12.85 -19.64 15.69
N LEU A 178 12.69 -18.65 14.83
CA LEU A 178 11.57 -17.70 14.91
C LEU A 178 10.22 -18.44 14.82
N GLU A 179 10.16 -19.49 13.99
CA GLU A 179 8.97 -20.33 13.80
C GLU A 179 8.59 -21.09 15.07
N GLN A 180 9.57 -21.64 15.79
CA GLN A 180 9.32 -22.34 17.06
C GLN A 180 8.76 -21.40 18.13
N LEU A 181 9.29 -20.17 18.18
CA LEU A 181 8.79 -19.14 19.11
C LEU A 181 7.37 -18.69 18.76
N PHE A 182 7.01 -18.61 17.47
CA PHE A 182 5.64 -18.30 17.08
C PHE A 182 4.68 -19.47 17.33
N ALA A 183 5.13 -20.71 17.14
CA ALA A 183 4.34 -21.90 17.44
C ALA A 183 3.97 -21.97 18.93
N SER A 184 4.92 -21.70 19.84
CA SER A 184 4.65 -21.73 21.28
C SER A 184 3.68 -20.66 21.76
N VAL A 185 3.70 -19.48 21.13
CA VAL A 185 2.72 -18.41 21.40
C VAL A 185 1.32 -18.80 20.91
N ALA A 186 1.23 -19.49 19.77
CA ALA A 186 -0.05 -20.00 19.29
C ALA A 186 -0.63 -21.06 20.24
N GLU A 187 0.21 -21.96 20.75
CA GLU A 187 -0.19 -23.00 21.72
C GLU A 187 -0.64 -22.43 23.08
N SER A 188 0.02 -21.38 23.59
CA SER A 188 -0.33 -20.79 24.89
C SER A 188 -1.60 -19.92 24.88
N SER A 189 -2.13 -19.61 23.69
CA SER A 189 -3.37 -18.83 23.52
C SER A 189 -4.66 -19.66 23.55
N VAL A 190 -4.55 -21.00 23.66
CA VAL A 190 -5.65 -21.97 23.74
C VAL A 190 -5.98 -22.29 25.19
#